data_AF-A0A9E0IS26-F1
#
_entry.id   AF-A0A9E0IS26-F1
#
_cell.length_a   1.000
_cell.length_b   1.000
_cell.length_c   1.000
_cell.angle_alpha   90.00
_cell.angle_beta   90.00
_cell.angle_gamma   90.00
#
_symmetry.space_group_name_H-M   'P 1'
#
loop_
_entity.id
_entity.type
_entity.pdbx_description
1 polymer ?
#
loop_
_entity_poly.entity_id
_entity_poly.type
_entity_poly.pdbx_seq_one_letter_code
_entity_poly.pdbx_strand_id
1 'polypeptide(L)'
;MLTDRLILLAPALLATGFMLLAFVLYAVRCALGRPPAVTALKHNEFFGPYVARYILWLIGPVERVLLGRVSANAITWASLLLCAGAGVAAATGSLATACWLYVLAGVLDLLDGRLARASGTQSPAGALFDSVADRWGELAVFAGFAWYLRATPWLLAVMLAVAGSMMVSYTRARGEGLGLALRGGVMQRAERIVLVSAGALVGAWFAAAADTSHHAATALGGALLATGAASTFTALGRWLEGYRALAAQEQAAATATVTVASDKAPIDKLGADKLGADKQAGREPAPVVAVAASPRRTTGAPSTPASPGVA
;
A
#
# COMPACT_ATOMS: atom_id res chain seq x y z
N MET A 1 -2.80 11.54 39.76
CA MET A 1 -1.95 10.47 39.16
C MET A 1 -2.77 9.32 38.58
N LEU A 2 -3.51 8.51 39.36
CA LEU A 2 -4.34 7.44 38.78
C LEU A 2 -5.51 7.98 37.95
N THR A 3 -6.15 9.06 38.43
CA THR A 3 -7.24 9.76 37.74
C THR A 3 -6.81 10.34 36.39
N ASP A 4 -5.66 11.00 36.32
CA ASP A 4 -5.14 11.59 35.07
C ASP A 4 -4.84 10.52 34.01
N ARG A 5 -4.30 9.38 34.45
CA ARG A 5 -4.08 8.19 33.64
C ARG A 5 -5.37 7.60 33.10
N LEU A 6 -6.40 7.47 33.94
CA LEU A 6 -7.72 6.97 33.52
C LEU A 6 -8.39 7.90 32.51
N ILE A 7 -8.27 9.22 32.69
CA ILE A 7 -8.79 10.21 31.75
C ILE A 7 -8.08 10.08 30.38
N LEU A 8 -6.77 9.84 30.37
CA LEU A 8 -6.00 9.63 29.14
C LEU A 8 -6.44 8.38 28.37
N LEU A 9 -6.80 7.29 29.07
CA LEU A 9 -7.34 6.08 28.44
C LEU A 9 -8.83 6.15 28.15
N ALA A 10 -9.58 7.11 28.72
CA ALA A 10 -11.03 7.16 28.54
C ALA A 10 -11.45 7.17 27.06
N PRO A 11 -10.83 7.97 26.16
CA PRO A 11 -11.13 7.88 24.73
C PRO A 11 -10.82 6.50 24.13
N ALA A 12 -9.76 5.83 24.58
CA ALA A 12 -9.41 4.48 24.13
C ALA A 12 -10.43 3.45 24.57
N LEU A 13 -10.80 3.47 25.85
CA LEU A 13 -11.80 2.58 26.42
C LEU A 13 -13.17 2.79 25.77
N LEU A 14 -13.57 4.05 25.53
CA LEU A 14 -14.80 4.38 24.82
C LEU A 14 -14.76 3.90 23.38
N ALA A 15 -13.67 4.14 22.65
CA ALA A 15 -13.51 3.68 21.28
C ALA A 15 -13.54 2.15 21.20
N THR A 16 -12.80 1.46 22.07
CA THR A 16 -12.80 -0.01 22.15
C THR A 16 -14.17 -0.55 22.52
N GLY A 17 -14.84 0.03 23.53
CA GLY A 17 -16.19 -0.37 23.92
C GLY A 17 -17.20 -0.19 22.78
N PHE A 18 -17.12 0.93 22.06
CA PHE A 18 -17.94 1.18 20.87
C PHE A 18 -17.64 0.18 19.75
N MET A 19 -16.36 -0.13 19.47
CA MET A 19 -15.97 -1.14 18.50
C MET A 19 -16.49 -2.54 18.88
N LEU A 20 -16.39 -2.93 20.14
CA LEU A 20 -16.86 -4.24 20.60
C LEU A 20 -18.39 -4.33 20.51
N LEU A 21 -19.10 -3.29 20.95
CA LEU A 21 -20.55 -3.24 20.82
C LEU A 21 -20.99 -3.31 19.36
N ALA A 22 -20.36 -2.54 18.47
CA ALA A 22 -20.67 -2.57 17.05
C ALA A 22 -20.33 -3.93 16.42
N PHE A 23 -19.26 -4.59 16.86
CA PHE A 23 -18.92 -5.94 16.42
C PHE A 23 -19.98 -6.96 16.82
N VAL A 24 -20.48 -6.89 18.07
CA VAL A 24 -21.59 -7.75 18.53
C VAL A 24 -22.85 -7.50 17.70
N LEU A 25 -23.20 -6.24 17.44
CA LEU A 25 -24.35 -5.90 16.58
C LEU A 25 -24.19 -6.43 15.15
N TYR A 26 -22.98 -6.33 14.59
CA TYR A 26 -22.65 -6.89 13.28
C TYR A 26 -22.75 -8.43 13.28
N ALA A 27 -22.24 -9.10 14.31
CA ALA A 27 -22.30 -10.55 14.46
C ALA A 27 -23.75 -11.06 14.60
N VAL A 28 -24.56 -10.41 15.43
CA VAL A 28 -26.00 -10.70 15.55
C VAL A 28 -26.69 -10.51 14.21
N ARG A 29 -26.40 -9.43 13.49
CA ARG A 29 -26.97 -9.17 12.16
C ARG A 29 -26.60 -10.26 11.15
N CYS A 30 -25.36 -10.73 11.16
CA CYS A 30 -24.91 -11.85 10.32
C CYS A 30 -25.59 -13.17 10.71
N ALA A 31 -25.73 -13.45 12.01
CA ALA A 31 -26.43 -14.63 12.52
C ALA A 31 -27.92 -14.65 12.13
N LEU A 32 -28.54 -13.48 12.01
CA LEU A 32 -29.91 -13.31 11.50
C LEU A 32 -30.03 -13.41 9.97
N GLY A 33 -28.96 -13.82 9.26
CA GLY A 33 -28.96 -14.00 7.81
C GLY A 33 -29.02 -12.70 7.00
N ARG A 34 -28.62 -11.55 7.60
CA ARG A 34 -28.66 -10.23 6.94
C ARG A 34 -27.27 -9.60 6.77
N PRO A 35 -26.27 -10.30 6.18
CA PRO A 35 -24.94 -9.75 6.03
C PRO A 35 -24.97 -8.46 5.18
N PRO A 36 -24.25 -7.40 5.56
CA PRO A 36 -24.16 -6.19 4.75
C PRO A 36 -23.58 -6.50 3.36
N ALA A 37 -24.20 -5.94 2.31
CA ALA A 37 -23.64 -6.01 0.97
C ALA A 37 -22.39 -5.12 0.91
N VAL A 38 -21.21 -5.74 0.90
CA VAL A 38 -19.94 -5.04 0.77
C VAL A 38 -19.28 -5.47 -0.53
N THR A 39 -19.29 -4.59 -1.52
CA THR A 39 -18.62 -4.77 -2.82
C THR A 39 -17.12 -4.51 -2.71
N ALA A 40 -16.32 -5.32 -3.41
CA ALA A 40 -14.86 -5.20 -3.52
C ALA A 40 -14.11 -5.18 -2.17
N LEU A 41 -14.14 -6.32 -1.47
CA LEU A 41 -13.42 -6.50 -0.21
C LEU A 41 -11.90 -6.61 -0.45
N LYS A 42 -11.14 -5.56 -0.14
CA LYS A 42 -9.69 -5.70 0.11
C LYS A 42 -9.52 -6.04 1.58
N HIS A 43 -8.84 -7.15 1.87
CA HIS A 43 -8.48 -7.51 3.23
C HIS A 43 -6.99 -7.88 3.29
N ASN A 44 -6.42 -7.63 4.46
CA ASN A 44 -5.05 -8.01 4.75
C ASN A 44 -5.07 -9.45 5.29
N GLU A 45 -3.91 -10.12 5.28
CA GLU A 45 -3.77 -11.47 5.86
C GLU A 45 -4.14 -11.48 7.35
N PHE A 46 -3.91 -10.36 8.05
CA PHE A 46 -4.14 -10.24 9.49
C PHE A 46 -5.62 -10.15 9.88
N PHE A 47 -6.41 -9.31 9.20
CA PHE A 47 -7.80 -9.04 9.61
C PHE A 47 -8.84 -9.97 8.99
N GLY A 48 -8.48 -10.79 8.01
CA GLY A 48 -9.40 -11.71 7.36
C GLY A 48 -10.64 -11.02 6.74
N PRO A 49 -11.47 -11.77 6.00
CA PRO A 49 -12.61 -11.20 5.30
C PRO A 49 -13.75 -10.76 6.25
N TYR A 50 -13.87 -11.37 7.42
CA TYR A 50 -14.96 -11.08 8.35
C TYR A 50 -14.77 -9.73 9.07
N VAL A 51 -13.57 -9.46 9.60
CA VAL A 51 -13.28 -8.20 10.28
C VAL A 51 -13.24 -7.05 9.26
N ALA A 52 -12.71 -7.29 8.06
CA ALA A 52 -12.76 -6.29 6.99
C ALA A 52 -14.20 -5.86 6.68
N ARG A 53 -15.15 -6.81 6.54
CA ARG A 53 -16.58 -6.46 6.35
C ARG A 53 -17.17 -5.71 7.53
N TYR A 54 -16.81 -6.10 8.75
CA TYR A 54 -17.24 -5.41 9.97
C TYR A 54 -16.80 -3.94 9.95
N ILE A 55 -15.50 -3.66 9.70
CA ILE A 55 -14.97 -2.30 9.64
C ILE A 55 -15.67 -1.49 8.55
N LEU A 56 -15.89 -2.09 7.37
CA LEU A 56 -16.56 -1.41 6.27
C LEU A 56 -18.04 -1.12 6.56
N TRP A 57 -18.73 -2.03 7.25
CA TRP A 57 -20.09 -1.80 7.70
C TRP A 57 -20.16 -0.68 8.74
N LEU A 58 -19.23 -0.67 9.68
CA LEU A 58 -19.13 0.31 10.76
C LEU A 58 -18.96 1.74 10.27
N ILE A 59 -18.12 1.95 9.24
CA ILE A 59 -17.90 3.29 8.66
C ILE A 59 -18.98 3.70 7.64
N GLY A 60 -19.81 2.76 7.18
CA GLY A 60 -20.82 2.98 6.16
C GLY A 60 -21.81 4.13 6.43
N PRO A 61 -22.27 4.38 7.67
CA PRO A 61 -23.08 5.56 7.98
C PRO A 61 -22.37 6.88 7.67
N VAL A 62 -21.09 6.99 8.00
CA VAL A 62 -20.28 8.19 7.72
C VAL A 62 -20.10 8.37 6.23
N GLU A 63 -19.77 7.29 5.50
CA GLU A 63 -19.67 7.29 4.04
C GLU A 63 -20.96 7.82 3.39
N ARG A 64 -22.13 7.33 3.81
CA ARG A 64 -23.43 7.79 3.26
C ARG A 64 -23.71 9.27 3.53
N VAL A 65 -23.29 9.79 4.68
CA VAL A 65 -23.45 11.21 5.02
C VAL A 65 -22.54 12.09 4.18
N LEU A 66 -21.34 11.62 3.83
CA LEU A 66 -20.36 12.38 3.06
C LEU A 66 -20.57 12.27 1.54
N LEU A 67 -21.25 11.21 1.09
CA LEU A 67 -21.51 10.95 -0.32
C LEU A 67 -22.20 12.13 -1.02
N GLY A 68 -21.56 12.65 -2.06
CA GLY A 68 -22.02 13.81 -2.83
C GLY A 68 -21.85 15.17 -2.15
N ARG A 69 -21.35 15.22 -0.91
CA ARG A 69 -21.14 16.47 -0.15
C ARG A 69 -19.67 16.88 -0.08
N VAL A 70 -18.77 15.91 -0.05
CA VAL A 70 -17.32 16.12 0.06
C VAL A 70 -16.63 15.33 -1.05
N SER A 71 -15.56 15.85 -1.63
CA SER A 71 -14.78 15.12 -2.63
C SER A 71 -13.80 14.16 -1.93
N ALA A 72 -13.45 13.05 -2.59
CA ALA A 72 -12.44 12.12 -2.07
C ALA A 72 -11.10 12.83 -1.80
N ASN A 73 -10.64 13.68 -2.73
CA ASN A 73 -9.41 14.45 -2.55
C ASN A 73 -9.44 15.40 -1.35
N ALA A 74 -10.61 15.96 -0.99
CA ALA A 74 -10.72 16.79 0.21
C ALA A 74 -10.54 15.96 1.49
N ILE A 75 -11.02 14.71 1.51
CA ILE A 75 -10.78 13.77 2.61
C ILE A 75 -9.30 13.38 2.68
N THR A 76 -8.65 13.12 1.55
CA THR A 76 -7.20 12.86 1.49
C THR A 76 -6.39 14.04 2.05
N TRP A 77 -6.74 15.28 1.70
CA TRP A 77 -6.12 16.48 2.27
C TRP A 77 -6.33 16.58 3.79
N ALA A 78 -7.54 16.32 4.27
CA ALA A 78 -7.83 16.31 5.70
C ALA A 78 -7.00 15.24 6.44
N SER A 79 -6.88 14.03 5.87
CA SER A 79 -6.02 12.97 6.39
C SER A 79 -4.55 13.40 6.49
N LEU A 80 -4.03 14.06 5.45
CA LEU A 80 -2.67 14.57 5.43
C LEU A 80 -2.43 15.65 6.49
N LEU A 81 -3.39 16.58 6.67
CA LEU A 81 -3.31 17.61 7.71
C LEU A 81 -3.35 17.00 9.13
N LEU A 82 -4.17 15.98 9.35
CA LEU A 82 -4.18 15.25 10.62
C LEU A 82 -2.86 14.53 10.88
N CYS A 83 -2.25 13.93 9.86
CA CYS A 83 -0.92 13.33 9.98
C CYS A 83 0.15 14.38 10.35
N ALA A 84 0.11 15.56 9.72
CA ALA A 84 1.01 16.66 10.06
C ALA A 84 0.80 17.14 11.50
N GLY A 85 -0.46 17.30 11.92
CA GLY A 85 -0.81 17.63 13.31
C GLY A 85 -0.36 16.57 14.31
N ALA A 86 -0.48 15.28 13.96
CA ALA A 86 0.03 14.17 14.76
C ALA A 86 1.57 14.22 14.89
N GLY A 87 2.28 14.55 13.82
CA GLY A 87 3.73 14.77 13.84
C GLY A 87 4.13 15.92 14.78
N VAL A 88 3.44 17.06 14.71
CA VAL A 88 3.68 18.19 15.62
C VAL A 88 3.41 17.78 17.07
N ALA A 89 2.26 17.15 17.34
CA ALA A 89 1.90 16.67 18.68
C ALA A 89 2.93 15.68 19.24
N ALA A 90 3.44 14.77 18.40
CA ALA A 90 4.50 13.86 18.78
C ALA A 90 5.79 14.61 19.13
N ALA A 91 6.21 15.56 18.29
CA ALA A 91 7.42 16.36 18.50
C ALA A 91 7.38 17.16 19.80
N THR A 92 6.20 17.67 20.20
CA THR A 92 6.01 18.39 21.47
C THR A 92 5.77 17.46 22.67
N GLY A 93 5.85 16.13 22.49
CA GLY A 93 5.67 15.15 23.56
C GLY A 93 4.22 14.84 23.93
N SER A 94 3.24 15.38 23.19
CA SER A 94 1.82 15.08 23.37
C SER A 94 1.44 13.77 22.67
N LEU A 95 1.97 12.66 23.20
CA LEU A 95 1.87 11.33 22.56
C LEU A 95 0.43 10.81 22.44
N ALA A 96 -0.44 11.11 23.40
CA ALA A 96 -1.86 10.74 23.32
C ALA A 96 -2.58 11.48 22.18
N THR A 97 -2.30 12.77 22.02
CA THR A 97 -2.86 13.57 20.92
C THR A 97 -2.34 13.07 19.57
N ALA A 98 -1.03 12.76 19.48
CA ALA A 98 -0.43 12.18 18.28
C ALA A 98 -1.10 10.86 17.87
N CYS A 99 -1.34 9.97 18.85
CA CYS A 99 -2.07 8.71 18.65
C CYS A 99 -3.46 8.97 18.02
N TRP A 100 -4.28 9.82 18.66
CA TRP A 100 -5.65 10.02 18.20
C TRP A 100 -5.76 10.71 16.84
N LEU A 101 -4.89 11.68 16.58
CA LEU A 101 -4.82 12.33 15.28
C LEU A 101 -4.39 11.33 14.19
N TYR A 102 -3.42 10.44 14.48
CA TYR A 102 -2.95 9.47 13.50
C TYR A 102 -3.99 8.37 13.21
N VAL A 103 -4.68 7.88 14.23
CA VAL A 103 -5.80 6.94 14.06
C VAL A 103 -6.92 7.59 13.23
N LEU A 104 -7.29 8.84 13.53
CA LEU A 104 -8.32 9.55 12.77
C LEU A 104 -7.92 9.77 11.31
N ALA A 105 -6.64 10.12 11.05
CA ALA A 105 -6.12 10.21 9.69
C ALA A 105 -6.29 8.88 8.94
N GLY A 106 -5.94 7.75 9.56
CA GLY A 106 -6.13 6.41 8.98
C GLY A 106 -7.60 6.06 8.69
N VAL A 107 -8.54 6.56 9.49
CA VAL A 107 -9.98 6.39 9.23
C VAL A 107 -10.44 7.23 8.03
N LEU A 108 -10.00 8.49 7.93
CA LEU A 108 -10.32 9.35 6.78
C LEU A 108 -9.75 8.79 5.48
N ASP A 109 -8.54 8.28 5.53
CA ASP A 109 -7.88 7.59 4.42
C ASP A 109 -8.65 6.35 3.95
N LEU A 110 -9.17 5.54 4.88
CA LEU A 110 -10.04 4.44 4.48
C LEU A 110 -11.34 4.94 3.81
N LEU A 111 -11.83 6.11 4.22
CA LEU A 111 -13.06 6.72 3.69
C LEU A 111 -12.88 7.33 2.30
N ASP A 112 -11.73 7.94 1.96
CA ASP A 112 -11.58 8.63 0.67
C ASP A 112 -11.70 7.69 -0.54
N GLY A 113 -11.06 6.52 -0.48
CA GLY A 113 -11.09 5.53 -1.54
C GLY A 113 -12.46 4.88 -1.65
N ARG A 114 -13.17 4.75 -0.52
CA ARG A 114 -14.57 4.30 -0.53
C ARG A 114 -15.47 5.33 -1.16
N LEU A 115 -15.31 6.60 -0.79
CA LEU A 115 -16.09 7.70 -1.32
C LEU A 115 -15.90 7.80 -2.83
N ALA A 116 -14.66 7.73 -3.32
CA ALA A 116 -14.36 7.73 -4.75
C ALA A 116 -15.02 6.54 -5.50
N ARG A 117 -15.07 5.36 -4.87
CA ARG A 117 -15.76 4.19 -5.44
C ARG A 117 -17.27 4.38 -5.48
N ALA A 118 -17.86 4.83 -4.38
CA ALA A 118 -19.30 5.02 -4.24
C ALA A 118 -19.83 6.18 -5.10
N SER A 119 -19.04 7.23 -5.31
CA SER A 119 -19.37 8.37 -6.16
C SER A 119 -19.09 8.14 -7.66
N GLY A 120 -18.41 7.05 -8.02
CA GLY A 120 -17.96 6.80 -9.39
C GLY A 120 -16.84 7.74 -9.87
N THR A 121 -16.16 8.46 -8.97
CA THR A 121 -15.12 9.46 -9.30
C THR A 121 -13.69 8.95 -9.18
N GLN A 122 -13.48 7.63 -9.27
CA GLN A 122 -12.14 7.05 -9.29
C GLN A 122 -11.36 7.51 -10.52
N SER A 123 -10.12 7.96 -10.34
CA SER A 123 -9.26 8.41 -11.43
C SER A 123 -7.79 8.04 -11.17
N PRO A 124 -6.96 7.90 -12.22
CA PRO A 124 -5.52 7.71 -12.06
C PRO A 124 -4.85 8.86 -11.29
N ALA A 125 -5.29 10.10 -11.51
CA ALA A 125 -4.80 11.26 -10.78
C ALA A 125 -5.14 11.19 -9.28
N GLY A 126 -6.37 10.80 -8.94
CA GLY A 126 -6.78 10.59 -7.55
C GLY A 126 -6.00 9.46 -6.88
N ALA A 127 -5.79 8.33 -7.57
CA ALA A 127 -4.99 7.22 -7.05
C ALA A 127 -3.52 7.60 -6.82
N LEU A 128 -2.93 8.43 -7.70
CA LEU A 128 -1.60 8.99 -7.49
C LEU A 128 -1.58 9.93 -6.28
N PHE A 129 -2.56 10.83 -6.17
CA PHE A 129 -2.63 11.79 -5.07
C PHE A 129 -2.78 11.10 -3.71
N ASP A 130 -3.75 10.17 -3.58
CA ASP A 130 -3.96 9.31 -2.41
C ASP A 130 -2.66 8.60 -2.02
N SER A 131 -2.08 7.85 -2.96
CA SER A 131 -0.86 7.12 -2.67
C SER A 131 0.31 8.02 -2.27
N VAL A 132 0.52 9.18 -2.90
CA VAL A 132 1.63 10.08 -2.50
C VAL A 132 1.33 10.75 -1.15
N ALA A 133 0.10 11.17 -0.90
CA ALA A 133 -0.32 11.78 0.36
C ALA A 133 -0.11 10.83 1.54
N ASP A 134 -0.38 9.53 1.37
CA ASP A 134 -0.12 8.50 2.39
C ASP A 134 1.31 8.52 2.91
N ARG A 135 2.28 8.61 1.98
CA ARG A 135 3.70 8.51 2.31
C ARG A 135 4.14 9.78 3.01
N TRP A 136 3.68 10.94 2.54
CA TRP A 136 3.95 12.20 3.23
C TRP A 136 3.31 12.27 4.61
N GLY A 137 2.08 11.76 4.77
CA GLY A 137 1.42 11.67 6.06
C GLY A 137 2.19 10.78 7.04
N GLU A 138 2.55 9.57 6.63
CA GLU A 138 3.35 8.65 7.44
C GLU A 138 4.73 9.23 7.81
N LEU A 139 5.41 9.88 6.85
CA LEU A 139 6.68 10.57 7.10
C LEU A 139 6.53 11.75 8.08
N ALA A 140 5.46 12.54 8.00
CA ALA A 140 5.23 13.65 8.92
C ALA A 140 5.07 13.16 10.37
N VAL A 141 4.33 12.06 10.57
CA VAL A 141 4.16 11.41 11.89
C VAL A 141 5.49 10.87 12.41
N PHE A 142 6.23 10.12 11.57
CA PHE A 142 7.52 9.57 11.96
C PHE A 142 8.59 10.63 12.20
N ALA A 143 8.57 11.75 11.48
CA ALA A 143 9.44 12.89 11.76
C ALA A 143 9.17 13.47 13.17
N GLY A 144 7.91 13.55 13.57
CA GLY A 144 7.52 13.93 14.92
C GLY A 144 8.08 13.00 15.99
N PHE A 145 7.95 11.69 15.80
CA PHE A 145 8.52 10.69 16.71
C PHE A 145 10.06 10.69 16.71
N ALA A 146 10.70 10.90 15.55
CA ALA A 146 12.14 11.05 15.45
C ALA A 146 12.62 12.25 16.27
N TRP A 147 11.91 13.39 16.18
CA TRP A 147 12.22 14.56 17.00
C TRP A 147 12.03 14.28 18.48
N TYR A 148 10.94 13.63 18.88
CA TYR A 148 10.68 13.25 20.26
C TYR A 148 11.78 12.33 20.83
N LEU A 149 12.22 11.34 20.05
CA LEU A 149 13.21 10.34 20.45
C LEU A 149 14.67 10.71 20.09
N ARG A 150 14.93 11.94 19.61
CA ARG A 150 16.22 12.35 19.01
C ARG A 150 17.46 12.15 19.90
N ALA A 151 17.29 12.22 21.21
CA ALA A 151 18.37 12.07 22.19
C ALA A 151 18.46 10.64 22.76
N THR A 152 17.75 9.68 22.16
CA THR A 152 17.66 8.29 22.63
C THR A 152 18.12 7.32 21.53
N PRO A 153 18.63 6.13 21.89
CA PRO A 153 18.96 5.11 20.89
C PRO A 153 17.74 4.64 20.07
N TRP A 154 16.52 4.85 20.59
CA TRP A 154 15.29 4.55 19.89
C TRP A 154 15.08 5.37 18.60
N LEU A 155 15.87 6.41 18.37
CA LEU A 155 15.91 7.10 17.07
C LEU A 155 16.16 6.11 15.92
N LEU A 156 17.02 5.10 16.11
CA LEU A 156 17.28 4.06 15.12
C LEU A 156 16.04 3.22 14.80
N ALA A 157 15.18 2.98 15.79
CA ALA A 157 13.92 2.28 15.58
C ALA A 157 12.97 3.10 14.69
N VAL A 158 12.96 4.43 14.83
CA VAL A 158 12.19 5.32 13.95
C VAL A 158 12.71 5.27 12.52
N MET A 159 14.04 5.35 12.36
CA MET A 159 14.68 5.26 11.03
C MET A 159 14.36 3.93 10.35
N LEU A 160 14.37 2.82 11.09
CA LEU A 160 13.97 1.51 10.58
C LEU A 160 12.48 1.47 10.20
N ALA A 161 11.60 2.08 11.01
CA ALA A 161 10.17 2.20 10.69
C ALA A 161 9.92 2.98 9.40
N VAL A 162 10.61 4.12 9.22
CA VAL A 162 10.57 4.90 7.98
C VAL A 162 11.07 4.07 6.79
N ALA A 163 12.27 3.49 6.89
CA ALA A 163 12.85 2.71 5.80
C ALA A 163 11.95 1.52 5.41
N GLY A 164 11.49 0.75 6.40
CA GLY A 164 10.62 -0.39 6.20
C GLY A 164 9.29 0.01 5.55
N SER A 165 8.60 1.02 6.09
CA SER A 165 7.29 1.47 5.57
C SER A 165 7.37 1.99 4.12
N MET A 166 8.43 2.73 3.79
CA MET A 166 8.68 3.21 2.43
C MET A 166 8.96 2.04 1.49
N MET A 167 9.76 1.05 1.92
CA MET A 167 10.07 -0.11 1.10
C MET A 167 8.86 -1.02 0.84
N VAL A 168 7.94 -1.17 1.81
CA VAL A 168 6.67 -1.89 1.59
C VAL A 168 5.88 -1.24 0.45
N SER A 169 5.83 0.08 0.41
CA SER A 169 5.14 0.85 -0.62
C SER A 169 5.85 0.79 -1.97
N TYR A 170 7.18 0.97 -1.97
CA TYR A 170 7.99 1.02 -3.19
C TYR A 170 8.04 -0.34 -3.90
N THR A 171 8.29 -1.43 -3.16
CA THR A 171 8.32 -2.78 -3.75
C THR A 171 7.02 -3.12 -4.46
N ARG A 172 5.88 -2.75 -3.86
CA ARG A 172 4.57 -2.92 -4.49
C ARG A 172 4.41 -2.07 -5.75
N ALA A 173 4.68 -0.77 -5.68
CA ALA A 173 4.55 0.12 -6.83
C ALA A 173 5.48 -0.27 -7.99
N ARG A 174 6.71 -0.70 -7.67
CA ARG A 174 7.67 -1.18 -8.65
C ARG A 174 7.24 -2.51 -9.27
N GLY A 175 6.70 -3.44 -8.46
CA GLY A 175 6.11 -4.67 -8.95
C GLY A 175 4.94 -4.42 -9.90
N GLU A 176 4.00 -3.55 -9.52
CA GLU A 176 2.85 -3.16 -10.36
C GLU A 176 3.33 -2.53 -11.68
N GLY A 177 4.38 -1.70 -11.67
CA GLY A 177 5.01 -1.15 -12.87
C GLY A 177 5.73 -2.17 -13.76
N LEU A 178 6.00 -3.37 -13.25
CA LEU A 178 6.53 -4.53 -13.99
C LEU A 178 5.44 -5.55 -14.33
N GLY A 179 4.15 -5.21 -14.12
CA GLY A 179 3.02 -6.10 -14.40
C GLY A 179 2.75 -7.17 -13.32
N LEU A 180 3.36 -7.05 -12.13
CA LEU A 180 3.17 -7.97 -11.02
C LEU A 180 2.21 -7.43 -9.96
N ALA A 181 1.34 -8.29 -9.43
CA ALA A 181 0.42 -7.95 -8.35
C ALA A 181 0.96 -8.35 -6.97
N LEU A 182 1.93 -7.60 -6.44
CA LEU A 182 2.58 -7.89 -5.14
C LEU A 182 1.77 -7.34 -3.95
N ARG A 183 0.74 -8.09 -3.54
CA ARG A 183 -0.23 -7.66 -2.50
C ARG A 183 -0.02 -8.28 -1.12
N GLY A 184 0.77 -9.35 -1.02
CA GLY A 184 0.97 -10.10 0.23
C GLY A 184 1.70 -9.33 1.33
N GLY A 185 1.77 -9.95 2.50
CA GLY A 185 2.61 -9.53 3.62
C GLY A 185 1.87 -8.98 4.84
N VAL A 186 2.51 -9.16 5.99
CA VAL A 186 1.91 -9.03 7.34
C VAL A 186 1.79 -7.59 7.83
N MET A 187 2.65 -6.68 7.38
CA MET A 187 2.71 -5.32 7.89
C MET A 187 2.32 -4.31 6.82
N GLN A 188 1.00 -4.15 6.62
CA GLN A 188 0.46 -3.11 5.76
C GLN A 188 0.18 -1.84 6.56
N ARG A 189 -0.35 -0.81 5.88
CA ARG A 189 -0.46 0.53 6.46
C ARG A 189 -1.40 0.57 7.67
N ALA A 190 -2.54 -0.12 7.61
CA ALA A 190 -3.47 -0.17 8.74
C ALA A 190 -2.81 -0.79 9.99
N GLU A 191 -2.07 -1.88 9.82
CA GLU A 191 -1.34 -2.53 10.91
C GLU A 191 -0.28 -1.59 11.52
N ARG A 192 0.44 -0.83 10.67
CA ARG A 192 1.42 0.15 11.15
C ARG A 192 0.77 1.28 11.96
N ILE A 193 -0.33 1.84 11.46
CA ILE A 193 -1.07 2.90 12.16
C ILE A 193 -1.49 2.39 13.55
N VAL A 194 -2.07 1.19 13.62
CA VAL A 194 -2.53 0.58 14.88
C VAL A 194 -1.36 0.37 15.84
N LEU A 195 -0.28 -0.27 15.40
CA LEU A 195 0.85 -0.63 16.27
C LEU A 195 1.58 0.61 16.80
N VAL A 196 1.84 1.60 15.94
CA VAL A 196 2.51 2.85 16.34
C VAL A 196 1.63 3.67 17.25
N SER A 197 0.33 3.78 16.96
CA SER A 197 -0.62 4.51 17.80
C SER A 197 -0.77 3.86 19.18
N ALA A 198 -0.80 2.52 19.25
CA ALA A 198 -0.78 1.80 20.52
C ALA A 198 0.51 2.08 21.32
N GLY A 199 1.67 2.06 20.68
CA GLY A 199 2.94 2.44 21.30
C GLY A 199 2.96 3.88 21.82
N ALA A 200 2.42 4.83 21.05
CA ALA A 200 2.28 6.21 21.47
C ALA A 200 1.33 6.37 22.66
N LEU A 201 0.20 5.66 22.68
CA LEU A 201 -0.75 5.70 23.80
C LEU A 201 -0.16 5.11 25.08
N VAL A 202 0.52 3.96 24.99
CA VAL A 202 1.24 3.36 26.13
C VAL A 202 2.37 4.26 26.60
N GLY A 203 3.10 4.88 25.66
CA GLY A 203 4.11 5.90 25.97
C GLY A 203 3.51 7.08 26.74
N ALA A 204 2.34 7.57 26.31
CA ALA A 204 1.62 8.65 26.98
C ALA A 204 1.17 8.26 28.41
N TRP A 205 0.72 7.02 28.60
CA TRP A 205 0.37 6.48 29.92
C TRP A 205 1.56 6.48 30.90
N PHE A 206 2.73 6.07 30.42
CA PHE A 206 3.96 6.11 31.22
C PHE A 206 4.42 7.54 31.48
N ALA A 207 4.33 8.43 30.49
CA ALA A 207 4.68 9.84 30.64
C ALA A 207 3.78 10.59 31.65
N ALA A 208 2.54 10.14 31.84
CA ALA A 208 1.59 10.75 32.77
C ALA A 208 1.93 10.53 34.27
N ALA A 209 2.91 9.68 34.61
CA ALA A 209 3.41 9.58 35.97
C ALA A 209 4.94 9.71 36.02
N ALA A 210 5.41 10.52 36.97
CA ALA A 210 6.81 10.93 37.06
C ALA A 210 7.77 9.75 37.26
N ASP A 211 7.36 8.76 38.06
CA ASP A 211 8.10 7.54 38.39
C ASP A 211 8.38 6.66 37.17
N THR A 212 7.43 6.58 36.22
CA THR A 212 7.54 5.72 35.04
C THR A 212 7.88 6.46 33.75
N SER A 213 8.12 7.77 33.81
CA SER A 213 8.34 8.62 32.63
C SER A 213 9.47 8.11 31.71
N HIS A 214 10.51 7.50 32.29
CA HIS A 214 11.61 6.87 31.58
C HIS A 214 11.17 5.68 30.69
N HIS A 215 10.04 5.02 30.98
CA HIS A 215 9.48 3.94 30.17
C HIS A 215 8.72 4.44 28.93
N ALA A 216 8.37 5.73 28.86
CA ALA A 216 7.61 6.28 27.73
C ALA A 216 8.35 6.12 26.40
N ALA A 217 9.65 6.44 26.39
CA ALA A 217 10.50 6.29 25.23
C ALA A 217 10.66 4.82 24.83
N THR A 218 10.77 3.91 25.79
CA THR A 218 10.88 2.46 25.54
C THR A 218 9.60 1.88 24.95
N ALA A 219 8.43 2.29 25.44
CA ALA A 219 7.15 1.82 24.91
C ALA A 219 6.95 2.24 23.44
N LEU A 220 7.16 3.52 23.14
CA LEU A 220 7.05 4.04 21.78
C LEU A 220 8.16 3.47 20.87
N GLY A 221 9.41 3.48 21.35
CA GLY A 221 10.56 2.97 20.61
C GLY A 221 10.44 1.49 20.27
N GLY A 222 9.95 0.67 21.20
CA GLY A 222 9.68 -0.74 20.98
C GLY A 222 8.60 -0.97 19.92
N ALA A 223 7.51 -0.20 19.94
CA ALA A 223 6.47 -0.27 18.91
C ALA A 223 6.99 0.14 17.52
N LEU A 224 7.81 1.19 17.44
CA LEU A 224 8.45 1.62 16.19
C LEU A 224 9.46 0.58 15.69
N LEU A 225 10.22 -0.06 16.59
CA LEU A 225 11.14 -1.12 16.23
C LEU A 225 10.40 -2.33 15.63
N ALA A 226 9.33 -2.77 16.29
CA ALA A 226 8.49 -3.85 15.81
C ALA A 226 7.84 -3.51 14.45
N THR A 227 7.35 -2.27 14.31
CA THR A 227 6.81 -1.74 13.05
C THR A 227 7.84 -1.79 11.93
N GLY A 228 9.06 -1.29 12.18
CA GLY A 228 10.13 -1.28 11.20
C GLY A 228 10.63 -2.67 10.82
N ALA A 229 10.80 -3.55 11.79
CA ALA A 229 11.21 -4.94 11.54
C ALA A 229 10.16 -5.68 10.70
N ALA A 230 8.89 -5.62 11.07
CA ALA A 230 7.81 -6.30 10.35
C ALA A 230 7.56 -5.69 8.96
N SER A 231 7.73 -4.37 8.80
CA SER A 231 7.66 -3.70 7.50
C SER A 231 8.82 -4.12 6.60
N THR A 232 10.03 -4.19 7.14
CA THR A 232 11.21 -4.68 6.41
C THR A 232 11.02 -6.12 5.97
N PHE A 233 10.56 -6.99 6.86
CA PHE A 233 10.22 -8.38 6.52
C PHE A 233 9.20 -8.45 5.37
N THR A 234 8.13 -7.65 5.46
CA THR A 234 7.09 -7.57 4.41
C THR A 234 7.67 -7.10 3.07
N ALA A 235 8.49 -6.06 3.08
CA ALA A 235 9.11 -5.53 1.86
C ALA A 235 10.07 -6.54 1.22
N LEU A 236 10.89 -7.22 2.02
CA LEU A 236 11.77 -8.28 1.54
C LEU A 236 10.97 -9.45 0.95
N GLY A 237 9.89 -9.86 1.61
CA GLY A 237 8.98 -10.88 1.09
C GLY A 237 8.45 -10.53 -0.29
N ARG A 238 7.92 -9.31 -0.47
CA ARG A 238 7.45 -8.80 -1.76
C ARG A 238 8.54 -8.76 -2.82
N TRP A 239 9.74 -8.32 -2.44
CA TRP A 239 10.87 -8.27 -3.36
C TRP A 239 11.27 -9.66 -3.84
N LEU A 240 11.40 -10.63 -2.93
CA LEU A 240 11.73 -12.03 -3.26
C LEU A 240 10.65 -12.68 -4.12
N GLU A 241 9.37 -12.46 -3.80
CA GLU A 241 8.23 -12.93 -4.59
C GLU A 241 8.30 -12.35 -6.02
N GLY A 242 8.49 -11.04 -6.15
CA GLY A 242 8.57 -10.40 -7.45
C GLY A 242 9.77 -10.85 -8.29
N TYR A 243 10.94 -11.00 -7.66
CA TYR A 243 12.13 -11.49 -8.35
C TYR A 243 11.95 -12.92 -8.86
N ARG A 244 11.44 -13.82 -8.02
CA ARG A 244 11.16 -15.22 -8.42
C ARG A 244 10.14 -15.31 -9.54
N ALA A 245 9.08 -14.50 -9.49
CA ALA A 245 8.06 -14.46 -10.53
C ALA A 245 8.64 -14.04 -11.89
N LEU A 246 9.48 -13.01 -11.93
CA LEU A 246 10.11 -12.55 -13.18
C LEU A 246 11.14 -13.55 -13.70
N ALA A 247 11.98 -14.10 -12.83
CA ALA A 247 12.96 -15.13 -13.22
C ALA A 247 12.27 -16.36 -13.82
N ALA A 248 11.12 -16.78 -13.28
CA ALA A 248 10.32 -17.87 -13.84
C ALA A 248 9.72 -17.53 -15.22
N GLN A 249 9.28 -16.27 -15.43
CA GLN A 249 8.80 -15.81 -16.73
C GLN A 249 9.91 -15.81 -17.79
N GLU A 250 11.11 -15.34 -17.43
CA GLU A 250 12.29 -15.36 -18.31
C GLU A 250 12.68 -16.79 -18.72
N GLN A 251 12.68 -17.72 -17.76
CA GLN A 251 12.97 -19.14 -18.04
C GLN A 251 11.91 -19.76 -18.95
N ALA A 252 10.63 -19.52 -18.68
CA ALA A 252 9.54 -20.03 -19.51
C ALA A 252 9.62 -19.50 -20.95
N ALA A 253 9.97 -18.22 -21.12
CA ALA A 253 10.17 -17.61 -22.44
C ALA A 253 11.39 -18.23 -23.18
N ALA A 254 12.48 -18.50 -22.46
CA ALA A 254 13.65 -19.16 -23.03
C ALA A 254 13.33 -20.60 -23.49
N THR A 255 12.63 -21.39 -22.67
CA THR A 255 12.22 -22.76 -23.02
C THR A 255 11.30 -22.78 -24.24
N ALA A 256 10.28 -21.90 -24.28
CA ALA A 256 9.36 -21.81 -25.42
C ALA A 256 10.08 -21.47 -26.74
N THR A 257 11.10 -20.62 -26.69
CA THR A 257 11.90 -20.26 -27.87
C THR A 257 12.67 -21.47 -28.41
N VAL A 258 13.21 -22.32 -27.54
CA VAL A 258 13.92 -23.55 -27.93
C VAL A 258 12.96 -24.57 -28.57
N THR A 259 11.76 -24.76 -28.01
CA THR A 259 10.77 -25.71 -28.55
C THR A 259 10.30 -25.31 -29.96
N VAL A 260 10.04 -24.02 -30.19
CA VAL A 260 9.67 -23.51 -31.51
C VAL A 260 10.81 -23.65 -32.52
N ALA A 261 12.07 -23.51 -32.09
CA ALA A 261 13.22 -23.73 -32.96
C ALA A 261 13.43 -25.22 -33.30
N SER A 262 13.17 -26.14 -32.37
CA SER A 262 13.26 -27.58 -32.64
C SER A 262 12.13 -28.09 -33.54
N ASP A 263 10.91 -27.57 -33.40
CA ASP A 263 9.76 -27.94 -34.26
C ASP A 263 9.90 -27.42 -35.70
N LYS A 264 10.74 -26.39 -35.91
CA LYS A 264 11.06 -25.86 -37.25
C LYS A 264 12.34 -26.47 -37.86
N ALA A 265 13.01 -27.40 -37.18
CA ALA A 265 14.14 -28.10 -37.77
C ALA A 265 13.66 -29.01 -38.92
N PRO A 266 14.31 -29.04 -40.10
CA PRO A 266 13.83 -29.82 -41.23
C PRO A 266 13.83 -31.31 -40.90
N ILE A 267 12.70 -31.99 -41.17
CA ILE A 267 12.63 -33.44 -41.26
C ILE A 267 13.43 -33.84 -42.51
N ASP A 268 14.74 -33.95 -42.37
CA ASP A 268 15.61 -34.51 -43.40
C ASP A 268 15.97 -35.92 -42.97
N LYS A 269 15.01 -36.84 -43.20
CA LYS A 269 15.18 -38.30 -43.27
C LYS A 269 13.80 -38.93 -43.43
N LEU A 270 13.37 -39.13 -44.67
CA LEU A 270 12.54 -40.27 -45.10
C LEU A 270 12.34 -40.17 -46.61
N GLY A 271 13.04 -41.01 -47.37
CA GLY A 271 12.80 -41.13 -48.81
C GLY A 271 13.91 -41.81 -49.60
N ALA A 272 14.18 -43.09 -49.32
CA ALA A 272 14.76 -43.97 -50.33
C ALA A 272 13.94 -45.25 -50.37
N ASP A 273 12.68 -45.14 -50.80
CA ASP A 273 12.12 -46.11 -51.73
C ASP A 273 10.77 -45.66 -52.30
N LYS A 274 10.71 -45.70 -53.64
CA LYS A 274 9.58 -46.10 -54.49
C LYS A 274 8.50 -45.08 -54.91
N LEU A 275 8.41 -45.01 -56.26
CA LEU A 275 7.29 -44.62 -57.13
C LEU A 275 6.83 -43.15 -57.01
N GLY A 276 6.72 -42.36 -58.06
CA GLY A 276 6.35 -42.67 -59.42
C GLY A 276 5.09 -41.86 -59.78
N ALA A 277 5.22 -41.04 -60.81
CA ALA A 277 4.14 -40.39 -61.58
C ALA A 277 3.45 -39.11 -61.03
N ASP A 278 3.59 -38.08 -61.89
CA ASP A 278 2.56 -37.19 -62.41
C ASP A 278 2.36 -35.77 -61.81
N LYS A 279 2.77 -34.82 -62.66
CA LYS A 279 2.14 -33.56 -63.09
C LYS A 279 1.45 -32.58 -62.11
N GLN A 280 1.91 -31.35 -62.30
CA GLN A 280 1.16 -30.09 -62.51
C GLN A 280 0.86 -29.16 -61.33
N ALA A 281 1.41 -27.95 -61.51
CA ALA A 281 0.80 -26.62 -61.33
C ALA A 281 0.61 -26.05 -59.91
N GLY A 282 1.16 -24.84 -59.69
CA GLY A 282 0.68 -23.95 -58.64
C GLY A 282 1.72 -22.94 -58.12
N ARG A 283 1.57 -21.68 -58.53
CA ARG A 283 2.36 -20.48 -58.22
C ARG A 283 2.51 -20.11 -56.72
N GLU A 284 3.72 -19.62 -56.39
CA GLU A 284 4.10 -18.43 -55.59
C GLU A 284 3.96 -18.35 -54.05
N PRO A 285 4.75 -17.47 -53.37
CA PRO A 285 5.53 -17.84 -52.20
C PRO A 285 5.02 -17.26 -50.86
N ALA A 286 5.58 -17.82 -49.79
CA ALA A 286 5.31 -17.51 -48.38
C ALA A 286 5.77 -16.10 -47.94
N PRO A 287 5.13 -15.49 -46.92
CA PRO A 287 5.66 -14.30 -46.28
C PRO A 287 6.70 -14.66 -45.22
N VAL A 288 7.81 -13.94 -45.29
CA VAL A 288 8.93 -13.92 -44.35
C VAL A 288 8.48 -13.21 -43.07
N VAL A 289 8.52 -13.91 -41.94
CA VAL A 289 8.47 -13.27 -40.60
C VAL A 289 9.91 -13.10 -40.12
N ALA A 290 10.41 -11.87 -40.19
CA ALA A 290 11.68 -11.47 -39.60
C ALA A 290 11.41 -10.63 -38.35
N VAL A 291 11.76 -11.18 -37.19
CA VAL A 291 11.98 -10.43 -35.95
C VAL A 291 13.48 -10.40 -35.72
N ALA A 292 14.07 -9.20 -35.70
CA ALA A 292 15.06 -8.76 -34.70
C ALA A 292 15.72 -7.44 -35.12
N ALA A 293 15.70 -6.44 -34.23
CA ALA A 293 16.90 -5.85 -33.61
C ALA A 293 16.62 -4.41 -33.11
N SER A 294 16.90 -4.18 -31.82
CA SER A 294 17.24 -2.87 -31.25
C SER A 294 18.79 -2.83 -31.15
N PRO A 295 19.53 -1.72 -31.37
CA PRO A 295 19.66 -0.68 -30.32
C PRO A 295 20.09 0.77 -30.72
N ARG A 296 19.82 1.70 -29.77
CA ARG A 296 20.56 2.94 -29.35
C ARG A 296 20.59 4.26 -30.19
N ARG A 297 20.09 5.32 -29.49
CA ARG A 297 20.54 6.74 -29.31
C ARG A 297 21.48 7.41 -30.34
N THR A 298 21.07 8.62 -30.79
CA THR A 298 21.83 9.92 -30.80
C THR A 298 20.87 11.07 -31.17
N THR A 299 20.63 12.05 -30.28
CA THR A 299 21.05 13.48 -30.34
C THR A 299 20.70 14.28 -31.62
N GLY A 300 19.92 15.36 -31.47
CA GLY A 300 19.86 16.45 -32.45
C GLY A 300 18.60 17.32 -32.41
N ALA A 301 18.67 18.48 -31.74
CA ALA A 301 17.97 19.72 -32.09
C ALA A 301 19.06 20.79 -32.27
N PRO A 302 18.83 22.02 -32.80
CA PRO A 302 17.57 22.68 -33.19
C PRO A 302 17.64 23.48 -34.52
N SER A 303 16.53 24.09 -34.97
CA SER A 303 16.53 25.44 -35.58
C SER A 303 15.11 26.03 -35.76
N THR A 304 14.91 27.21 -35.16
CA THR A 304 13.96 28.26 -35.56
C THR A 304 14.56 29.14 -36.66
N PRO A 305 13.75 29.92 -37.40
CA PRO A 305 13.82 31.37 -37.22
C PRO A 305 12.45 32.07 -37.12
N ALA A 306 12.52 33.35 -36.72
CA ALA A 306 11.48 34.18 -36.12
C ALA A 306 10.60 35.01 -37.09
N SER A 307 9.39 35.38 -36.61
CA SER A 307 8.72 36.72 -36.61
C SER A 307 8.46 37.46 -37.95
N PRO A 308 7.43 38.35 -38.13
CA PRO A 308 6.70 39.21 -37.15
C PRO A 308 5.15 39.02 -37.18
N GLY A 309 4.35 39.35 -36.17
CA GLY A 309 4.15 40.64 -35.47
C GLY A 309 3.05 41.44 -36.19
N VAL A 310 1.87 41.65 -35.55
CA VAL A 310 0.98 42.85 -35.62
C VAL A 310 -0.34 42.60 -34.86
N ALA A 311 -0.69 43.63 -34.06
CA ALA A 311 -1.96 43.99 -33.39
C ALA A 311 -2.38 43.22 -32.12
#